data_AF-A0A9P8VBX8-F1
#
_entry.id   AF-A0A9P8VBX8-F1
#
_cell.length_a   1.000
_cell.length_b   1.000
_cell.length_c   1.000
_cell.angle_alpha   90.00
_cell.angle_beta   90.00
_cell.angle_gamma   90.00
#
_symmetry.space_group_name_H-M   'P 1'
#
loop_
_entity.id
_entity.type
_entity.pdbx_description
1 polymer ?
#
loop_
_entity_poly.entity_id
_entity_poly.type
_entity_poly.pdbx_seq_one_letter_code
_entity_poly.pdbx_strand_id
1 'polypeptide(L)'
;MVFNTLRGVCNSVAESLQQQRLQQQYQQQLYQQHQYTNYQTSPPGQSSWGLLILPDKITPSPLFARLLDALYDLALAADTRITTDILTPTCLAAIYEELGYPEADNLPLLLLRRGQQAGDAQPHDRVNAGMRMAWRIFNLEHTTVTTAPGSIPGLTRAGFRALMVRDALICPPGQATAHSALLARRVAELSSRSGGVPFPPCPITADSFMPPGVPMSGDAGTQTRYREQQAQWVAEYTQTYGVPGPAQMQQQMNDSAEGWAMARQMQAFKHNMTMDAMSAGYRVPNGSGGYTYYSTGGLNW
;
A
#
# COMPACT_ATOMS: atom_id res chain seq x y z
N MET A 1 -50.01 -1.82 -42.22
CA MET A 1 -49.40 -2.97 -41.51
C MET A 1 -48.07 -2.66 -40.83
N VAL A 2 -47.21 -1.78 -41.37
CA VAL A 2 -45.85 -1.49 -40.83
C VAL A 2 -45.85 -0.83 -39.42
N PHE A 3 -46.87 -0.04 -39.07
CA PHE A 3 -46.94 0.65 -37.76
C PHE A 3 -47.25 -0.27 -36.57
N ASN A 4 -47.92 -1.41 -36.78
CA ASN A 4 -48.20 -2.36 -35.69
C ASN A 4 -46.95 -3.17 -35.30
N THR A 5 -46.02 -3.38 -36.24
CA THR A 5 -44.77 -4.10 -35.99
C THR A 5 -43.79 -3.27 -35.15
N LEU A 6 -43.67 -1.96 -35.43
CA LEU A 6 -42.80 -1.05 -34.66
C LEU A 6 -43.27 -0.87 -33.20
N ARG A 7 -44.58 -0.82 -32.96
CA ARG A 7 -45.14 -0.72 -31.60
C ARG A 7 -44.89 -1.98 -30.77
N GLY A 8 -44.89 -3.16 -31.41
CA GLY A 8 -44.55 -4.43 -30.76
C GLY A 8 -43.08 -4.50 -30.29
N VAL A 9 -42.15 -4.02 -31.13
CA VAL A 9 -40.71 -4.01 -30.80
C VAL A 9 -40.40 -3.00 -29.68
N CYS A 10 -41.02 -1.82 -29.68
CA CYS A 10 -40.82 -0.85 -28.60
C CYS A 10 -41.33 -1.37 -27.24
N ASN A 11 -42.43 -2.11 -27.22
CA ASN A 11 -42.96 -2.71 -26.01
C ASN A 11 -42.06 -3.85 -25.49
N SER A 12 -41.52 -4.70 -26.37
CA SER A 12 -40.64 -5.80 -25.94
C SER A 12 -39.28 -5.29 -25.40
N VAL A 13 -38.78 -4.17 -25.93
CA VAL A 13 -37.55 -3.53 -25.43
C VAL A 13 -37.80 -2.84 -24.08
N ALA A 14 -38.97 -2.25 -23.87
CA ALA A 14 -39.33 -1.68 -22.57
C ALA A 14 -39.45 -2.77 -21.49
N GLU A 15 -40.05 -3.91 -21.82
CA GLU A 15 -40.19 -5.06 -20.93
C GLU A 15 -38.83 -5.69 -20.58
N SER A 16 -37.92 -5.83 -21.55
CA SER A 16 -36.58 -6.39 -21.29
C SER A 16 -35.73 -5.48 -20.40
N LEU A 17 -35.80 -4.16 -20.59
CA LEU A 17 -35.12 -3.20 -19.73
C LEU A 17 -35.70 -3.19 -18.31
N GLN A 18 -37.01 -3.38 -18.17
CA GLN A 18 -37.65 -3.47 -16.86
C GLN A 18 -37.27 -4.76 -16.12
N GLN A 19 -37.21 -5.90 -16.82
CA GLN A 19 -36.69 -7.14 -16.25
C GLN A 19 -35.23 -7.01 -15.82
N GLN A 20 -34.39 -6.36 -16.63
CA GLN A 20 -32.98 -6.16 -16.30
C GLN A 20 -32.79 -5.31 -15.04
N ARG A 21 -33.59 -4.25 -14.85
CA ARG A 21 -33.56 -3.43 -13.62
C ARG A 21 -33.99 -4.22 -12.40
N LEU A 22 -35.05 -5.03 -12.51
CA LEU A 22 -35.51 -5.87 -11.41
C LEU A 22 -34.46 -6.92 -11.03
N GLN A 23 -33.76 -7.50 -12.00
CA GLN A 23 -32.69 -8.46 -11.77
C GLN A 23 -31.48 -7.80 -11.07
N GLN A 24 -31.12 -6.57 -11.45
CA GLN A 24 -30.10 -5.79 -10.75
C GLN A 24 -30.50 -5.42 -9.32
N GLN A 25 -31.75 -5.01 -9.09
CA GLN A 25 -32.25 -4.72 -7.75
C GLN A 25 -32.27 -5.97 -6.86
N TYR A 26 -32.65 -7.13 -7.42
CA TYR A 26 -32.62 -8.40 -6.70
C TYR A 26 -31.19 -8.82 -6.33
N GLN A 27 -30.22 -8.66 -7.25
CA GLN A 27 -28.81 -8.90 -6.92
C GLN A 27 -28.28 -7.94 -5.85
N GLN A 28 -28.67 -6.67 -5.87
CA GLN A 28 -28.32 -5.72 -4.81
C GLN A 28 -28.95 -6.09 -3.46
N GLN A 29 -30.21 -6.54 -3.44
CA GLN A 29 -30.86 -7.02 -2.21
C GLN A 29 -30.22 -8.29 -1.67
N LEU A 30 -29.86 -9.25 -2.52
CA LEU A 30 -29.11 -10.43 -2.10
C LEU A 30 -27.75 -10.01 -1.53
N TYR A 31 -27.05 -9.06 -2.16
CA TYR A 31 -25.77 -8.57 -1.65
C TYR A 31 -25.92 -7.93 -0.27
N GLN A 32 -26.95 -7.11 -0.05
CA GLN A 32 -27.25 -6.54 1.26
C GLN A 32 -27.63 -7.61 2.28
N GLN A 33 -28.45 -8.61 1.93
CA GLN A 33 -28.77 -9.71 2.84
C GLN A 33 -27.52 -10.51 3.24
N HIS A 34 -26.63 -10.84 2.31
CA HIS A 34 -25.36 -11.52 2.64
C HIS A 34 -24.43 -10.65 3.51
N GLN A 35 -24.56 -9.33 3.44
CA GLN A 35 -23.91 -8.39 4.36
C GLN A 35 -24.58 -8.29 5.74
N TYR A 36 -25.75 -8.87 5.99
CA TYR A 36 -26.32 -8.95 7.34
C TYR A 36 -26.15 -10.35 7.95
N THR A 37 -26.24 -11.41 7.14
CA THR A 37 -26.15 -12.79 7.65
C THR A 37 -24.74 -13.18 8.08
N ASN A 38 -23.68 -12.59 7.51
CA ASN A 38 -22.29 -12.87 7.92
C ASN A 38 -21.79 -12.06 9.13
N TYR A 39 -22.60 -11.15 9.69
CA TYR A 39 -22.25 -10.38 10.88
C TYR A 39 -22.88 -10.92 12.17
N GLN A 40 -23.67 -11.98 12.11
CA GLN A 40 -24.39 -12.52 13.27
C GLN A 40 -24.38 -14.05 13.35
N THR A 41 -23.22 -14.64 13.59
CA THR A 41 -23.09 -15.87 14.41
C THR A 41 -21.68 -16.01 14.98
N SER A 42 -21.11 -14.94 15.54
CA SER A 42 -20.06 -15.12 16.54
C SER A 42 -20.75 -15.23 17.90
N PRO A 43 -20.52 -16.30 18.68
CA PRO A 43 -21.07 -16.41 20.02
C PRO A 43 -20.68 -15.17 20.85
N PRO A 44 -21.53 -14.74 21.79
CA PRO A 44 -21.25 -13.57 22.61
C PRO A 44 -19.99 -13.84 23.45
N GLY A 45 -18.87 -13.22 23.08
CA GLY A 45 -17.63 -13.31 23.85
C GLY A 45 -16.32 -13.30 23.07
N GLN A 46 -16.32 -13.44 21.73
CA GLN A 46 -15.07 -13.34 20.95
C GLN A 46 -15.14 -12.16 19.99
N SER A 47 -14.54 -11.03 20.40
CA SER A 47 -14.24 -9.91 19.51
C SER A 47 -13.31 -10.42 18.40
N SER A 48 -13.81 -10.51 17.17
CA SER A 48 -13.01 -10.80 15.98
C SER A 48 -12.74 -9.52 15.19
N TRP A 49 -11.73 -9.53 14.34
CA TRP A 49 -11.40 -8.38 13.49
C TRP A 49 -12.44 -8.12 12.39
N GLY A 50 -13.20 -9.15 12.01
CA GLY A 50 -14.13 -9.07 10.88
C GLY A 50 -13.42 -8.66 9.59
N LEU A 51 -14.17 -8.04 8.69
CA LEU A 51 -13.62 -7.46 7.47
C LEU A 51 -13.07 -6.04 7.75
N LEU A 52 -11.82 -5.82 7.38
CA LEU A 52 -11.07 -4.57 7.61
C LEU A 52 -11.10 -3.63 6.40
N ILE A 53 -11.36 -4.16 5.20
CA ILE A 53 -11.54 -3.36 3.97
C ILE A 53 -12.91 -3.64 3.42
N LEU A 54 -13.72 -2.61 3.22
CA LEU A 54 -15.07 -2.77 2.71
C LEU A 54 -15.06 -3.27 1.25
N PRO A 55 -16.19 -3.83 0.75
CA PRO A 55 -16.22 -4.41 -0.60
C PRO A 55 -16.01 -3.43 -1.75
N ASP A 56 -16.04 -2.13 -1.49
CA ASP A 56 -15.65 -1.10 -2.48
C ASP A 56 -14.13 -1.07 -2.73
N LYS A 57 -13.34 -1.81 -1.94
CA LYS A 57 -11.87 -1.94 -2.02
C LYS A 57 -11.15 -0.60 -1.85
N ILE A 58 -11.78 0.36 -1.18
CA ILE A 58 -11.22 1.70 -0.96
C ILE A 58 -11.42 2.11 0.49
N THR A 59 -12.56 1.76 1.08
CA THR A 59 -12.95 2.24 2.39
C THR A 59 -12.50 1.25 3.47
N PRO A 60 -11.71 1.66 4.47
CA PRO A 60 -11.44 0.83 5.63
C PRO A 60 -12.69 0.69 6.50
N SER A 61 -12.86 -0.45 7.18
CA SER A 61 -13.91 -0.58 8.20
C SER A 61 -13.65 0.37 9.38
N PRO A 62 -14.65 0.69 10.22
CA PRO A 62 -14.44 1.55 11.39
C PRO A 62 -13.34 1.05 12.32
N LEU A 63 -13.23 -0.28 12.49
CA LEU A 63 -12.19 -0.89 13.31
C LEU A 63 -10.80 -0.73 12.68
N PHE A 64 -10.69 -0.91 11.36
CA PHE A 64 -9.42 -0.72 10.67
C PHE A 64 -9.01 0.75 10.65
N ALA A 65 -9.93 1.66 10.34
CA ALA A 65 -9.69 3.10 10.38
C ALA A 65 -9.16 3.54 11.77
N ARG A 66 -9.75 3.01 12.85
CA ARG A 66 -9.28 3.26 14.22
C ARG A 66 -7.88 2.73 14.49
N LEU A 67 -7.54 1.54 13.98
CA LEU A 67 -6.18 0.99 14.09
C LEU A 67 -5.19 1.88 13.34
N LEU A 68 -5.53 2.27 12.11
CA LEU A 68 -4.69 3.13 11.27
C LEU A 68 -4.51 4.53 11.88
N ASP A 69 -5.53 5.08 12.53
CA ASP A 69 -5.41 6.35 13.24
C ASP A 69 -4.50 6.24 14.46
N ALA A 70 -4.62 5.17 15.25
CA ALA A 70 -3.76 4.95 16.41
C ALA A 70 -2.28 4.79 15.99
N LEU A 71 -2.05 4.10 14.86
CA LEU A 71 -0.76 3.98 14.18
C LEU A 71 -0.21 5.36 13.74
N TYR A 72 -1.05 6.17 13.11
CA TYR A 72 -0.72 7.52 12.69
C TYR A 72 -0.30 8.38 13.88
N ASP A 73 -1.08 8.36 14.95
CA ASP A 73 -0.81 9.13 16.17
C ASP A 73 0.45 8.64 16.91
N LEU A 74 0.71 7.33 16.86
CA LEU A 74 1.94 6.75 17.41
C LEU A 74 3.16 7.33 16.71
N ALA A 75 3.13 7.41 15.38
CA ALA A 75 4.22 7.94 14.58
C ALA A 75 4.39 9.46 14.71
N LEU A 76 3.30 10.22 14.81
CA LEU A 76 3.38 11.66 15.11
C LEU A 76 4.04 11.91 16.46
N ALA A 77 3.69 11.13 17.48
CA ALA A 77 4.30 11.30 18.80
C ALA A 77 5.80 10.95 18.85
N ALA A 78 6.29 10.18 17.87
CA ALA A 78 7.71 9.88 17.73
C ALA A 78 8.52 11.04 17.14
N ASP A 79 7.88 11.97 16.40
CA ASP A 79 8.57 13.15 15.85
C ASP A 79 8.08 14.46 16.50
N THR A 80 8.74 14.82 17.60
CA THR A 80 8.44 16.04 18.37
C THR A 80 8.75 17.35 17.63
N ARG A 81 9.40 17.29 16.47
CA ARG A 81 9.82 18.48 15.72
C ARG A 81 8.69 19.07 14.87
N ILE A 82 7.62 18.31 14.65
CA ILE A 82 6.55 18.64 13.71
C ILE A 82 5.22 18.61 14.47
N THR A 83 4.66 19.79 14.72
CA THR A 83 3.42 19.96 15.49
C THR A 83 2.15 19.87 14.63
N THR A 84 2.31 19.76 13.32
CA THR A 84 1.23 19.63 12.34
C THR A 84 0.82 18.16 12.17
N ASP A 85 -0.49 17.91 12.03
CA ASP A 85 -1.10 16.57 11.82
C ASP A 85 -0.78 16.01 10.41
N ILE A 86 0.51 15.71 10.17
CA ILE A 86 1.03 15.17 8.92
C ILE A 86 2.11 14.12 9.18
N LEU A 87 2.09 13.02 8.42
CA LEU A 87 3.19 12.05 8.42
C LEU A 87 4.24 12.46 7.41
N THR A 88 5.38 12.92 7.91
CA THR A 88 6.54 13.21 7.07
C THR A 88 7.18 11.92 6.54
N PRO A 89 8.06 12.01 5.53
CA PRO A 89 8.83 10.86 5.07
C PRO A 89 9.55 10.11 6.18
N THR A 90 10.08 10.82 7.18
CA THR A 90 10.74 10.22 8.34
C THR A 90 9.77 9.47 9.25
N CYS A 91 8.61 10.06 9.57
CA CYS A 91 7.58 9.38 10.35
C CYS A 91 7.06 8.14 9.61
N LEU A 92 6.88 8.23 8.30
CA LEU A 92 6.44 7.09 7.47
C LEU A 92 7.47 5.96 7.44
N ALA A 93 8.77 6.28 7.33
CA ALA A 93 9.82 5.27 7.43
C ALA A 93 9.80 4.53 8.77
N ALA A 94 9.61 5.26 9.87
CA ALA A 94 9.50 4.67 11.20
C ALA A 94 8.27 3.75 11.33
N ILE A 95 7.13 4.13 10.73
CA ILE A 95 5.95 3.25 10.68
C ILE A 95 6.26 1.94 9.94
N TYR A 96 6.94 2.00 8.80
CA TYR A 96 7.32 0.81 8.04
C TYR A 96 8.27 -0.10 8.82
N GLU A 97 9.23 0.46 9.54
CA GLU A 97 10.08 -0.30 10.46
C GLU A 97 9.28 -0.94 11.60
N GLU A 98 8.35 -0.20 12.23
CA GLU A 98 7.45 -0.72 13.26
C GLU A 98 6.50 -1.79 12.72
N LEU A 99 6.12 -1.75 11.44
CA LEU A 99 5.34 -2.81 10.80
C LEU A 99 6.23 -4.01 10.37
N GLY A 100 7.55 -3.90 10.50
CA GLY A 100 8.50 -4.96 10.16
C GLY A 100 8.76 -5.10 8.66
N TYR A 101 8.55 -4.02 7.89
CA TYR A 101 8.88 -4.03 6.46
C TYR A 101 10.40 -4.15 6.29
N PRO A 102 10.87 -4.96 5.33
CA PRO A 102 12.27 -4.94 4.93
C PRO A 102 12.71 -3.52 4.56
N GLU A 103 13.96 -3.18 4.83
CA GLU A 103 14.51 -1.87 4.43
C GLU A 103 14.40 -1.62 2.92
N ALA A 104 14.42 -2.69 2.12
CA ALA A 104 14.25 -2.65 0.67
C ALA A 104 12.83 -2.24 0.22
N ASP A 105 11.83 -2.35 1.11
CA ASP A 105 10.45 -1.93 0.86
C ASP A 105 10.13 -0.59 1.54
N ASN A 106 11.08 -0.04 2.30
CA ASN A 106 10.95 1.24 2.98
C ASN A 106 11.41 2.40 2.08
N LEU A 107 10.54 2.84 1.16
CA LEU A 107 10.86 3.85 0.16
C LEU A 107 11.48 5.15 0.73
N PRO A 108 10.93 5.79 1.78
CA PRO A 108 11.56 7.01 2.32
C PRO A 108 12.99 6.76 2.84
N LEU A 109 13.23 5.61 3.49
CA LEU A 109 14.56 5.22 3.97
C LEU A 109 15.54 5.01 2.81
N LEU A 110 15.09 4.35 1.73
CA LEU A 110 15.90 4.14 0.52
C LEU A 110 16.28 5.46 -0.15
N LEU A 111 15.34 6.39 -0.27
CA LEU A 111 15.61 7.71 -0.82
C LEU A 111 16.65 8.47 0.02
N LEU A 112 16.58 8.35 1.35
CA LEU A 112 17.51 9.03 2.26
C LEU A 112 18.93 8.49 2.10
N ARG A 113 19.08 7.16 2.12
CA ARG A 113 20.38 6.50 1.89
C ARG A 113 20.96 6.89 0.54
N ARG A 114 20.14 6.97 -0.50
CA ARG A 114 20.59 7.39 -1.82
C ARG A 114 21.07 8.84 -1.85
N GLY A 115 20.34 9.76 -1.23
CA GLY A 115 20.78 11.16 -1.13
C GLY A 115 22.14 11.27 -0.42
N GLN A 116 22.32 10.50 0.65
CA GLN A 116 23.60 10.42 1.37
C GLN A 116 24.73 9.85 0.50
N GLN A 117 24.47 8.75 -0.22
CA GLN A 117 25.45 8.11 -1.11
C GLN A 117 25.81 8.97 -2.33
N ALA A 118 24.87 9.76 -2.83
CA ALA A 118 25.10 10.69 -3.94
C ALA A 118 25.91 11.93 -3.54
N GLY A 119 26.24 12.08 -2.25
CA GLY A 119 26.94 13.26 -1.74
C GLY A 119 26.08 14.53 -1.81
N ASP A 120 24.76 14.40 -1.78
CA ASP A 120 23.87 15.56 -1.76
C ASP A 120 24.16 16.41 -0.52
N ALA A 121 24.30 17.72 -0.71
CA ALA A 121 24.43 18.65 0.41
C ALA A 121 23.19 18.64 1.33
N GLN A 122 22.02 18.24 0.80
CA GLN A 122 20.74 18.18 1.51
C GLN A 122 19.95 16.91 1.13
N PRO A 123 20.31 15.73 1.67
CA PRO A 123 19.66 14.46 1.31
C PRO A 123 18.17 14.44 1.69
N HIS A 124 17.78 15.21 2.72
CA HIS A 124 16.38 15.36 3.10
C HIS A 124 15.53 16.06 2.03
N ASP A 125 16.09 17.00 1.27
CA ASP A 125 15.36 17.68 0.18
C ASP A 125 15.05 16.71 -0.96
N ARG A 126 15.99 15.80 -1.28
CA ARG A 126 15.78 14.74 -2.27
C ARG A 126 14.68 13.77 -1.82
N VAL A 127 14.69 13.34 -0.56
CA VAL A 127 13.64 12.48 0.00
C VAL A 127 12.29 13.17 -0.09
N ASN A 128 12.21 14.43 0.37
CA ASN A 128 10.99 15.21 0.35
C ASN A 128 10.41 15.30 -1.06
N ALA A 129 11.24 15.65 -2.05
CA ALA A 129 10.78 15.74 -3.42
C ALA A 129 10.37 14.38 -4.02
N GLY A 130 11.14 13.31 -3.77
CA GLY A 130 10.80 11.95 -4.20
C GLY A 130 9.48 11.45 -3.61
N MET A 131 9.23 11.72 -2.32
CA MET A 131 7.98 11.35 -1.65
C MET A 131 6.79 12.18 -2.12
N ARG A 132 6.99 13.47 -2.40
CA ARG A 132 5.95 14.32 -3.01
C ARG A 132 5.55 13.78 -4.39
N MET A 133 6.52 13.39 -5.21
CA MET A 133 6.24 12.74 -6.51
C MET A 133 5.46 11.44 -6.31
N ALA A 134 5.88 10.60 -5.36
CA ALA A 134 5.23 9.33 -5.08
C ALA A 134 3.76 9.57 -4.69
N TRP A 135 3.49 10.37 -3.65
CA TRP A 135 2.13 10.60 -3.19
C TRP A 135 1.23 11.21 -4.26
N ARG A 136 1.75 12.12 -5.09
CA ARG A 136 1.01 12.63 -6.26
C ARG A 136 0.66 11.52 -7.26
N ILE A 137 1.64 10.72 -7.70
CA ILE A 137 1.43 9.67 -8.71
C ILE A 137 0.51 8.55 -8.21
N PHE A 138 0.66 8.20 -6.93
CA PHE A 138 -0.19 7.23 -6.26
C PHE A 138 -1.57 7.79 -5.88
N ASN A 139 -1.87 9.07 -6.20
CA ASN A 139 -3.11 9.77 -5.84
C ASN A 139 -3.42 9.68 -4.33
N LEU A 140 -2.41 9.89 -3.49
CA LEU A 140 -2.54 9.93 -2.04
C LEU A 140 -2.68 11.38 -1.58
N GLU A 141 -3.61 11.61 -0.65
CA GLU A 141 -3.84 12.92 -0.09
C GLU A 141 -2.67 13.34 0.80
N HIS A 142 -1.96 14.38 0.38
CA HIS A 142 -0.81 14.93 1.06
C HIS A 142 -0.87 16.45 1.04
N THR A 143 -0.19 17.07 2.00
CA THR A 143 -0.02 18.52 2.07
C THR A 143 1.46 18.85 2.26
N THR A 144 1.78 20.13 2.39
CA THR A 144 3.14 20.61 2.66
C THR A 144 3.13 21.51 3.87
N VAL A 145 4.08 21.30 4.76
CA VAL A 145 4.31 22.18 5.91
C VAL A 145 5.60 22.94 5.68
N THR A 146 5.51 24.26 5.73
CA THR A 146 6.66 25.14 5.60
C THR A 146 7.37 25.23 6.93
N THR A 147 8.63 24.80 6.96
CA THR A 147 9.53 24.94 8.10
C THR A 147 10.70 25.85 7.70
N ALA A 148 11.45 26.38 8.66
CA ALA A 148 12.74 27.00 8.34
C ALA A 148 13.83 25.92 8.46
N PRO A 149 14.61 25.59 7.41
CA PRO A 149 14.62 26.12 6.04
C PRO A 149 14.05 25.11 5.01
N GLY A 150 12.75 25.18 4.68
CA GLY A 150 12.20 24.35 3.60
C GLY A 150 10.69 24.08 3.65
N SER A 151 10.26 23.17 2.79
CA SER A 151 8.88 22.68 2.76
C SER A 151 8.90 21.16 2.81
N ILE A 152 8.37 20.62 3.91
CA ILE A 152 8.31 19.19 4.13
C ILE A 152 6.93 18.72 3.66
N PRO A 153 6.85 17.85 2.63
CA PRO A 153 5.59 17.24 2.29
C PRO A 153 5.21 16.26 3.40
N GLY A 154 3.92 16.21 3.74
CA GLY A 154 3.41 15.24 4.67
C GLY A 154 2.13 14.56 4.18
N LEU A 155 2.04 13.26 4.42
CA LEU A 155 0.87 12.45 4.11
C LEU A 155 -0.20 12.74 5.17
N THR A 156 -1.41 13.09 4.71
CA THR A 156 -2.54 13.30 5.61
C THR A 156 -3.00 11.97 6.20
N ARG A 157 -3.84 12.03 7.23
CA ARG A 157 -4.49 10.84 7.79
C ARG A 157 -5.30 10.05 6.76
N ALA A 158 -6.04 10.75 5.91
CA ALA A 158 -6.79 10.14 4.81
C ALA A 158 -5.85 9.48 3.78
N GLY A 159 -4.75 10.16 3.41
CA GLY A 159 -3.72 9.62 2.54
C GLY A 159 -3.04 8.38 3.12
N PHE A 160 -2.76 8.37 4.42
CA PHE A 160 -2.17 7.22 5.12
C PHE A 160 -3.12 6.02 5.14
N ARG A 161 -4.40 6.24 5.44
CA ARG A 161 -5.40 5.17 5.37
C ARG A 161 -5.49 4.57 3.97
N ALA A 162 -5.55 5.42 2.94
CA ALA A 162 -5.62 4.98 1.55
C ALA A 162 -4.37 4.18 1.12
N LEU A 163 -3.18 4.57 1.60
CA LEU A 163 -1.94 3.83 1.41
C LEU A 163 -2.03 2.43 2.05
N MET A 164 -2.39 2.35 3.33
CA MET A 164 -2.45 1.08 4.07
C MET A 164 -3.54 0.13 3.51
N VAL A 165 -4.69 0.66 3.10
CA VAL A 165 -5.72 -0.13 2.42
C VAL A 165 -5.19 -0.71 1.11
N ARG A 166 -4.44 0.08 0.34
CA ARG A 166 -3.85 -0.38 -0.92
C ARG A 166 -2.82 -1.49 -0.68
N ASP A 167 -1.94 -1.32 0.30
CA ASP A 167 -0.92 -2.32 0.64
C ASP A 167 -1.56 -3.63 1.11
N ALA A 168 -2.68 -3.54 1.83
CA ALA A 168 -3.47 -4.70 2.24
C ALA A 168 -4.17 -5.41 1.09
N LEU A 169 -4.62 -4.67 0.07
CA LEU A 169 -5.14 -5.26 -1.16
C LEU A 169 -4.04 -5.86 -2.03
N ILE A 170 -2.82 -5.33 -1.99
CA ILE A 170 -1.67 -5.87 -2.73
C ILE A 170 -1.19 -7.19 -2.11
N CYS A 171 -1.05 -7.24 -0.78
CA CYS A 171 -0.56 -8.41 -0.06
C CYS A 171 -1.32 -8.62 1.26
N PRO A 172 -2.53 -9.24 1.22
CA PRO A 172 -3.34 -9.46 2.42
C PRO A 172 -2.61 -10.25 3.53
N PRO A 173 -1.89 -11.36 3.24
CA PRO A 173 -1.16 -12.11 4.26
C PRO A 173 0.00 -11.31 4.88
N GLY A 174 0.69 -10.50 4.06
CA GLY A 174 1.77 -9.63 4.52
C GLY A 174 1.27 -8.60 5.52
N GLN A 175 0.17 -7.90 5.20
CA GLN A 175 -0.43 -6.93 6.12
C GLN A 175 -1.00 -7.55 7.39
N ALA A 176 -1.64 -8.72 7.27
CA ALA A 176 -2.12 -9.48 8.44
C ALA A 176 -0.97 -9.79 9.41
N THR A 177 0.16 -10.24 8.87
CA THR A 177 1.36 -10.52 9.66
C THR A 177 1.94 -9.25 10.29
N ALA A 178 2.13 -8.20 9.48
CA ALA A 178 2.70 -6.93 9.92
C ALA A 178 1.89 -6.26 11.04
N HIS A 179 0.58 -6.09 10.84
CA HIS A 179 -0.29 -5.49 11.84
C HIS A 179 -0.44 -6.36 13.09
N SER A 180 -0.52 -7.70 12.95
CA SER A 180 -0.57 -8.60 14.10
C SER A 180 0.71 -8.53 14.95
N ALA A 181 1.86 -8.50 14.30
CA ALA A 181 3.15 -8.38 14.97
C ALA A 181 3.26 -7.04 15.70
N LEU A 182 2.84 -5.95 15.08
CA LEU A 182 2.79 -4.64 15.72
C LEU A 182 1.85 -4.63 16.94
N LEU A 183 0.62 -5.13 16.77
CA LEU A 183 -0.36 -5.20 17.86
C LEU A 183 0.19 -6.00 19.04
N ALA A 184 0.82 -7.15 18.79
CA ALA A 184 1.44 -7.95 19.86
C ALA A 184 2.47 -7.15 20.68
N ARG A 185 3.18 -6.20 20.06
CA ARG A 185 4.18 -5.36 20.73
C ARG A 185 3.62 -4.07 21.33
N ARG A 186 2.59 -3.49 20.70
CA ARG A 186 2.15 -2.10 20.96
C ARG A 186 0.66 -1.98 21.33
N VAL A 187 -0.06 -3.07 21.60
CA VAL A 187 -1.53 -3.02 21.83
C VAL A 187 -1.93 -2.01 22.91
N ALA A 188 -1.18 -1.88 24.01
CA ALA A 188 -1.50 -0.94 25.08
C ALA A 188 -1.35 0.52 24.62
N GLU A 189 -0.28 0.84 23.88
CA GLU A 189 -0.04 2.18 23.32
C GLU A 189 -1.03 2.53 22.21
N LEU A 190 -1.35 1.57 21.34
CA LEU A 190 -2.35 1.77 20.30
C LEU A 190 -3.75 1.96 20.91
N SER A 191 -4.08 1.21 21.96
CA SER A 191 -5.38 1.33 22.64
C SER A 191 -5.51 2.65 23.39
N SER A 192 -4.44 3.16 24.01
CA SER A 192 -4.48 4.46 24.68
C SER A 192 -4.71 5.60 23.69
N ARG A 193 -4.14 5.50 22.48
CA ARG A 193 -4.33 6.46 21.39
C ARG A 193 -5.70 6.38 20.73
N SER A 194 -6.38 5.24 20.81
CA SER A 194 -7.75 5.08 20.34
C SER A 194 -8.82 5.38 21.41
N GLY A 195 -8.53 6.28 22.34
CA GLY A 195 -9.45 6.68 23.40
C GLY A 195 -9.61 5.62 24.50
N GLY A 196 -8.63 4.75 24.69
CA GLY A 196 -8.64 3.69 25.69
C GLY A 196 -9.48 2.47 25.32
N VAL A 197 -10.03 2.41 24.10
CA VAL A 197 -10.89 1.30 23.68
C VAL A 197 -10.02 0.14 23.17
N PRO A 198 -10.11 -1.06 23.77
CA PRO A 198 -9.26 -2.18 23.39
C PRO A 198 -9.51 -2.62 21.94
N PHE A 199 -8.45 -3.11 21.30
CA PHE A 199 -8.53 -3.86 20.05
C PHE A 199 -8.88 -5.33 20.33
N PRO A 200 -9.42 -6.07 19.35
CA PRO A 200 -9.59 -7.51 19.48
C PRO A 200 -8.28 -8.19 19.91
N PRO A 201 -8.33 -9.11 20.90
CA PRO A 201 -7.13 -9.72 21.47
C PRO A 201 -6.53 -10.83 20.59
N CYS A 202 -7.20 -11.20 19.50
CA CYS A 202 -6.71 -12.19 18.56
C CYS A 202 -5.84 -11.56 17.46
N PRO A 203 -4.96 -12.33 16.80
CA PRO A 203 -4.25 -11.87 15.61
C PRO A 203 -5.23 -11.50 14.47
N ILE A 204 -4.81 -10.56 13.62
CA ILE A 204 -5.50 -10.27 12.36
C ILE A 204 -5.19 -11.40 11.38
N THR A 205 -6.21 -11.96 10.73
CA THR A 205 -6.04 -12.98 9.70
C THR A 205 -6.04 -12.36 8.31
N ALA A 206 -5.48 -13.05 7.32
CA ALA A 206 -5.47 -12.58 5.94
C ALA A 206 -6.90 -12.32 5.40
N ASP A 207 -7.86 -13.16 5.82
CA ASP A 207 -9.28 -13.03 5.43
C ASP A 207 -9.88 -11.67 5.83
N SER A 208 -9.39 -11.05 6.90
CA SER A 208 -9.80 -9.71 7.30
C SER A 208 -9.45 -8.64 6.25
N PHE A 209 -8.45 -8.87 5.40
CA PHE A 209 -8.05 -7.96 4.32
C PHE A 209 -8.55 -8.40 2.94
N MET A 210 -9.38 -9.44 2.86
CA MET A 210 -9.85 -10.02 1.61
C MET A 210 -11.35 -9.75 1.40
N PRO A 211 -11.74 -8.53 0.96
CA PRO A 211 -13.13 -8.29 0.57
C PRO A 211 -13.53 -9.18 -0.62
N PRO A 212 -14.83 -9.29 -0.93
CA PRO A 212 -15.32 -10.12 -2.03
C PRO A 212 -14.56 -9.90 -3.34
N GLY A 213 -14.06 -11.00 -3.91
CA GLY A 213 -13.28 -10.98 -5.15
C GLY A 213 -11.81 -10.58 -4.99
N VAL A 214 -11.27 -10.54 -3.76
CA VAL A 214 -9.84 -10.40 -3.49
C VAL A 214 -9.29 -11.75 -2.99
N PRO A 215 -8.46 -12.45 -3.78
CA PRO A 215 -7.84 -13.69 -3.34
C PRO A 215 -6.68 -13.41 -2.37
N MET A 216 -6.14 -14.48 -1.78
CA MET A 216 -4.98 -14.41 -0.89
C MET A 216 -3.73 -13.84 -1.57
N SER A 217 -3.63 -13.99 -2.90
CA SER A 217 -2.57 -13.39 -3.71
C SER A 217 -2.72 -11.89 -3.93
N GLY A 218 -3.79 -11.26 -3.41
CA GLY A 218 -4.10 -9.84 -3.58
C GLY A 218 -4.98 -9.51 -4.79
N ASP A 219 -5.43 -8.26 -4.84
CA ASP A 219 -6.30 -7.72 -5.88
C ASP A 219 -5.49 -7.38 -7.14
N ALA A 220 -5.68 -8.16 -8.21
CA ALA A 220 -4.91 -8.03 -9.45
C ALA A 220 -5.03 -6.64 -10.11
N GLY A 221 -6.20 -5.99 -9.98
CA GLY A 221 -6.42 -4.64 -10.50
C GLY A 221 -5.59 -3.61 -9.75
N THR A 222 -5.60 -3.68 -8.42
CA THR A 222 -4.80 -2.83 -7.54
C THR A 222 -3.31 -3.04 -7.77
N GLN A 223 -2.85 -4.30 -7.89
CA GLN A 223 -1.45 -4.62 -8.19
C GLN A 223 -1.01 -4.09 -9.56
N THR A 224 -1.86 -4.20 -10.59
CA THR A 224 -1.54 -3.69 -11.93
C THR A 224 -1.41 -2.18 -11.91
N ARG A 225 -2.38 -1.47 -11.34
CA ARG A 225 -2.32 -0.02 -11.18
C ARG A 225 -1.11 0.42 -10.37
N TYR A 226 -0.80 -0.30 -9.29
CA TYR A 226 0.37 -0.01 -8.46
C TYR A 226 1.67 -0.12 -9.26
N ARG A 227 1.85 -1.20 -10.06
CA ARG A 227 3.02 -1.37 -10.93
C ARG A 227 3.15 -0.26 -11.97
N GLU A 228 2.05 0.17 -12.57
CA GLU A 228 2.02 1.27 -13.54
C GLU A 228 2.43 2.61 -12.89
N GLN A 229 1.83 2.93 -11.75
CA GLN A 229 2.14 4.14 -10.98
C GLN A 229 3.59 4.14 -10.49
N GLN A 230 4.08 2.99 -10.04
CA GLN A 230 5.46 2.82 -9.62
C GLN A 230 6.42 3.01 -10.80
N ALA A 231 6.13 2.46 -11.98
CA ALA A 231 6.95 2.67 -13.17
C ALA A 231 6.99 4.15 -13.59
N GLN A 232 5.84 4.84 -13.51
CA GLN A 232 5.77 6.29 -13.75
C GLN A 232 6.62 7.08 -12.75
N TRP A 233 6.53 6.75 -11.46
CA TRP A 233 7.34 7.39 -10.43
C TRP A 233 8.84 7.18 -10.64
N VAL A 234 9.26 5.96 -10.94
CA VAL A 234 10.68 5.66 -11.23
C VAL A 234 11.18 6.48 -12.43
N ALA A 235 10.38 6.58 -13.49
CA ALA A 235 10.74 7.36 -14.69
C ALA A 235 10.92 8.85 -14.36
N GLU A 236 9.95 9.45 -13.66
CA GLU A 236 9.99 10.87 -13.30
C GLU A 236 11.12 11.19 -12.31
N TYR A 237 11.30 10.32 -11.31
CA TYR A 237 12.38 10.47 -10.33
C TYR A 237 13.75 10.38 -11.01
N THR A 238 13.94 9.42 -11.93
CA THR A 238 15.18 9.26 -12.69
C THR A 238 15.46 10.45 -13.60
N GLN A 239 14.43 11.00 -14.26
CA GLN A 239 14.56 12.19 -15.09
C GLN A 239 14.98 13.42 -14.28
N THR A 240 14.43 13.58 -13.08
CA THR A 240 14.70 14.76 -12.24
C THR A 240 16.07 14.69 -11.56
N TYR A 241 16.44 13.50 -11.09
CA TYR A 241 17.56 13.33 -10.17
C TYR A 241 18.78 12.62 -10.75
N GLY A 242 18.69 12.21 -12.00
CA GLY A 242 19.75 11.49 -12.70
C GLY A 242 19.96 10.08 -12.17
N VAL A 243 19.86 9.12 -13.08
CA VAL A 243 20.88 8.07 -13.14
C VAL A 243 21.84 8.56 -14.22
N PRO A 244 23.17 8.46 -14.07
CA PRO A 244 24.08 8.83 -15.14
C PRO A 244 23.58 8.16 -16.43
N GLY A 245 23.33 8.96 -17.47
CA GLY A 245 22.85 8.42 -18.74
C GLY A 245 23.83 7.36 -19.28
N PRO A 246 23.41 6.46 -20.17
CA PRO A 246 24.28 5.41 -20.72
C PRO A 246 25.63 5.93 -21.24
N ALA A 247 25.69 7.18 -21.72
CA ALA A 247 26.95 7.83 -22.13
C ALA A 247 27.90 8.19 -20.98
N GLN A 248 27.40 8.55 -19.79
CA GLN A 248 28.21 8.76 -18.58
C GLN A 248 28.53 7.42 -17.88
N MET A 249 27.62 6.45 -17.98
CA MET A 249 27.85 5.08 -17.55
C MET A 249 29.01 4.44 -18.31
N GLN A 250 29.17 4.71 -19.61
CA GLN A 250 30.29 4.16 -20.39
C GLN A 250 31.64 4.83 -20.07
N GLN A 251 31.63 6.05 -19.52
CA GLN A 251 32.83 6.72 -19.00
C GLN A 251 33.17 6.32 -17.55
N GLN A 252 32.19 5.96 -16.73
CA GLN A 252 32.41 5.39 -15.38
C GLN A 252 32.57 3.85 -15.34
N MET A 253 32.15 3.15 -16.40
CA MET A 253 32.33 1.69 -16.55
C MET A 253 33.79 1.27 -16.69
N ASN A 254 34.71 2.20 -16.91
CA ASN A 254 36.13 1.89 -17.00
C ASN A 254 36.84 1.77 -15.65
N ASP A 255 36.28 2.24 -14.51
CA ASP A 255 37.12 2.36 -13.29
C ASP A 255 36.52 1.92 -11.93
N SER A 256 35.32 1.33 -11.81
CA SER A 256 34.93 0.79 -10.49
C SER A 256 33.91 -0.36 -10.47
N ALA A 257 34.16 -1.31 -9.55
CA ALA A 257 33.26 -2.39 -9.17
C ALA A 257 31.90 -1.89 -8.63
N GLU A 258 31.83 -0.63 -8.20
CA GLU A 258 30.63 0.02 -7.68
C GLU A 258 29.57 0.30 -8.77
N GLY A 259 29.98 0.61 -10.00
CA GLY A 259 29.05 0.78 -11.13
C GLY A 259 28.30 -0.52 -11.50
N TRP A 260 28.95 -1.67 -11.36
CA TRP A 260 28.35 -3.00 -11.55
C TRP A 260 27.44 -3.43 -10.39
N ALA A 261 27.66 -2.91 -9.18
CA ALA A 261 26.76 -3.08 -8.05
C ALA A 261 25.50 -2.22 -8.21
N MET A 262 25.65 -0.99 -8.71
CA MET A 262 24.58 -0.02 -8.97
C MET A 262 23.57 -0.49 -10.03
N ALA A 263 24.03 -1.02 -11.18
CA ALA A 263 23.15 -1.57 -12.20
C ALA A 263 22.41 -2.83 -11.70
N ARG A 264 23.09 -3.69 -10.92
CA ARG A 264 22.48 -4.88 -10.32
C ARG A 264 21.51 -4.54 -9.19
N GLN A 265 21.75 -3.51 -8.39
CA GLN A 265 20.82 -3.04 -7.37
C GLN A 265 19.61 -2.31 -7.96
N MET A 266 19.75 -1.58 -9.07
CA MET A 266 18.60 -1.02 -9.78
C MET A 266 17.80 -2.07 -10.54
N GLN A 267 18.47 -3.09 -11.07
CA GLN A 267 17.81 -4.25 -11.65
C GLN A 267 17.17 -5.12 -10.56
N ALA A 268 17.74 -5.22 -9.36
CA ALA A 268 17.14 -5.82 -8.17
C ALA A 268 16.01 -4.96 -7.57
N PHE A 269 16.09 -3.63 -7.63
CA PHE A 269 15.01 -2.72 -7.24
C PHE A 269 13.85 -2.85 -8.24
N LYS A 270 14.16 -2.91 -9.54
CA LYS A 270 13.18 -3.22 -10.59
C LYS A 270 12.62 -4.64 -10.41
N HIS A 271 13.43 -5.64 -10.08
CA HIS A 271 13.06 -7.05 -9.93
C HIS A 271 12.25 -7.31 -8.65
N ASN A 272 12.72 -6.86 -7.48
CA ASN A 272 12.05 -7.00 -6.19
C ASN A 272 10.73 -6.23 -6.17
N MET A 273 10.67 -5.03 -6.78
CA MET A 273 9.41 -4.27 -6.85
C MET A 273 8.42 -4.79 -7.91
N THR A 274 8.84 -5.55 -8.92
CA THR A 274 7.92 -6.16 -9.91
C THR A 274 7.64 -7.65 -9.71
N MET A 275 8.39 -8.37 -8.88
CA MET A 275 8.28 -9.84 -8.75
C MET A 275 8.17 -10.36 -7.31
N ASP A 276 8.78 -9.73 -6.30
CA ASP A 276 8.78 -10.29 -4.93
C ASP A 276 7.47 -10.04 -4.16
N ALA A 277 6.64 -9.10 -4.61
CA ALA A 277 5.24 -9.00 -4.15
C ALA A 277 4.36 -10.18 -4.64
N MET A 278 4.90 -11.06 -5.50
CA MET A 278 4.16 -12.14 -6.15
C MET A 278 4.78 -13.55 -5.98
N SER A 279 5.84 -13.74 -5.18
CA SER A 279 6.40 -15.08 -4.90
C SER A 279 6.68 -15.33 -3.42
N ALA A 280 6.52 -16.58 -2.98
CA ALA A 280 6.78 -17.05 -1.61
C ALA A 280 8.29 -17.12 -1.28
N GLY A 281 8.99 -16.00 -1.43
CA GLY A 281 10.42 -15.85 -1.21
C GLY A 281 11.02 -14.71 -2.02
N TYR A 282 12.20 -14.26 -1.61
CA TYR A 282 12.96 -13.17 -2.22
C TYR A 282 14.30 -13.67 -2.76
N ARG A 283 14.85 -12.99 -3.77
CA ARG A 283 16.16 -13.34 -4.37
C ARG A 283 17.24 -12.37 -3.90
N VAL A 284 18.32 -12.91 -3.34
CA VAL A 284 19.51 -12.11 -2.97
C VAL A 284 20.65 -12.40 -3.95
N PRO A 285 21.33 -11.38 -4.50
CA PRO A 285 22.52 -11.58 -5.32
C PRO A 285 23.61 -12.32 -4.53
N ASN A 286 24.16 -13.40 -5.09
CA ASN A 286 25.11 -14.27 -4.38
C ASN A 286 26.59 -13.87 -4.56
N GLY A 287 26.85 -12.65 -5.03
CA GLY A 287 28.22 -12.13 -5.24
C GLY A 287 28.95 -12.66 -6.48
N SER A 288 28.52 -13.78 -7.09
CA SER A 288 29.18 -14.39 -8.25
C SER A 288 28.43 -14.22 -9.58
N GLY A 289 27.47 -13.28 -9.63
CA GLY A 289 26.66 -13.03 -10.82
C GLY A 289 25.41 -13.90 -10.94
N GLY A 290 25.13 -14.74 -9.95
CA GLY A 290 23.87 -15.47 -9.79
C GLY A 290 22.97 -14.88 -8.70
N TYR A 291 21.86 -15.57 -8.43
CA TYR A 291 20.93 -15.26 -7.37
C TYR A 291 20.76 -16.47 -6.47
N THR A 292 20.75 -16.26 -5.15
CA THR A 292 20.31 -17.23 -4.17
C THR A 292 18.86 -16.91 -3.80
N TYR A 293 17.97 -17.88 -3.97
CA TYR A 293 16.58 -17.75 -3.57
C TYR A 293 16.44 -18.06 -2.08
N TYR A 294 15.83 -17.15 -1.33
CA TYR A 294 15.49 -17.32 0.08
C TYR A 294 13.97 -17.46 0.19
N SER A 295 13.51 -18.67 0.50
CA SER A 295 12.11 -18.91 0.85
C SER A 295 11.82 -18.25 2.20
N THR A 296 10.76 -17.43 2.28
CA THR A 296 10.30 -16.77 3.51
C THR A 296 9.50 -17.71 4.42
N GLY A 297 9.51 -19.01 4.17
CA GLY A 297 8.76 -19.97 4.98
C GLY A 297 7.24 -19.87 4.82
N GLY A 298 6.76 -19.31 3.71
CA GLY A 298 5.38 -19.55 3.26
C GLY A 298 5.19 -21.05 3.02
N LEU A 299 4.17 -21.64 3.65
CA LEU A 299 3.80 -23.05 3.58
C LEU A 299 4.00 -23.64 2.17
N ASN A 300 4.75 -24.75 2.12
CA ASN A 300 4.94 -25.57 0.93
C ASN A 300 3.61 -25.83 0.20
N TRP A 301 3.58 -25.49 -1.09
CA TRP A 301 2.83 -26.22 -2.11
C TRP A 301 3.76 -26.46 -3.29
#